data_AF-A0A8T5I302-F1
#
_entry.id   AF-A0A8T5I302-F1
#
_cell.length_a   1.000
_cell.length_b   1.000
_cell.length_c   1.000
_cell.angle_alpha   90.00
_cell.angle_beta   90.00
_cell.angle_gamma   90.00
#
_symmetry.space_group_name_H-M   'P 1'
#
loop_
_entity.id
_entity.type
_entity.pdbx_description
1 polymer ?
#
loop_
_entity_poly.entity_id
_entity_poly.type
_entity_poly.pdbx_seq_one_letter_code
_entity_poly.pdbx_strand_id
1 'polypeptide(L)'
;MAGFKIITADQMNQTQKKIHIKISSMLDFLDKCLGQPDNPNQNMSQIYVYEMYSIFTHAVEEYGKLLYMKSIIQDTDGKYDVNYRYKFRDHTTKFNLALADLPESISVVYPGGFTKMAMNVLNVDLDDNNNPTDIEFDIDIDVLRRCVFDFKNYFI
;
A
#
# COMPACT_ATOMS: atom_id res chain seq x y z
N MET A 1 -26.46 7.66 7.60
CA MET A 1 -26.75 6.57 6.64
C MET A 1 -25.60 5.57 6.65
N ALA A 2 -25.91 4.29 6.86
CA ALA A 2 -25.02 3.24 7.34
C ALA A 2 -23.70 3.12 6.54
N GLY A 3 -22.57 3.15 7.24
CA GLY A 3 -21.21 2.92 6.70
C GLY A 3 -20.87 1.43 6.52
N PHE A 4 -21.86 0.57 6.74
CA PHE A 4 -21.76 -0.88 6.76
C PHE A 4 -22.39 -1.47 5.49
N LYS A 5 -21.77 -2.51 4.94
CA LYS A 5 -22.23 -3.24 3.77
C LYS A 5 -22.28 -4.73 4.09
N ILE A 6 -23.46 -5.31 3.94
CA ILE A 6 -23.65 -6.75 4.05
C ILE A 6 -23.24 -7.41 2.73
N ILE A 7 -22.35 -8.40 2.79
CA ILE A 7 -21.90 -9.17 1.62
C ILE A 7 -21.99 -10.68 1.88
N THR A 8 -22.11 -11.47 0.80
CA THR A 8 -22.11 -12.94 0.87
C THR A 8 -20.68 -13.50 1.00
N ALA A 9 -20.57 -14.79 1.33
CA ALA A 9 -19.29 -15.50 1.34
C ALA A 9 -18.57 -15.50 -0.02
N ASP A 10 -19.32 -15.65 -1.12
CA ASP A 10 -18.76 -15.56 -2.48
C ASP A 10 -18.21 -14.16 -2.77
N GLN A 11 -18.96 -13.10 -2.42
CA GLN A 11 -18.49 -11.72 -2.57
C GLN A 11 -17.26 -11.42 -1.69
N MET A 12 -17.21 -11.96 -0.47
CA MET A 12 -16.06 -11.87 0.42
C MET A 12 -14.83 -12.52 -0.21
N ASN A 13 -14.96 -13.78 -0.66
CA ASN A 13 -13.88 -14.53 -1.30
C ASN A 13 -13.37 -13.80 -2.56
N GLN A 14 -14.28 -13.39 -3.45
CA GLN A 14 -13.91 -12.66 -4.67
C GLN A 14 -13.22 -11.33 -4.36
N THR A 15 -13.65 -10.63 -3.31
CA THR A 15 -13.01 -9.36 -2.91
C THR A 15 -11.61 -9.60 -2.37
N GLN A 16 -11.42 -10.57 -1.47
CA GLN A 16 -10.10 -10.94 -0.96
C GLN A 16 -9.16 -11.37 -2.09
N LYS A 17 -9.65 -12.20 -3.03
CA LYS A 17 -8.87 -12.65 -4.20
C LYS A 17 -8.45 -11.49 -5.10
N LYS A 18 -9.35 -10.54 -5.37
CA LYS A 18 -9.03 -9.34 -6.18
C LYS A 18 -7.99 -8.44 -5.50
N ILE A 19 -8.12 -8.23 -4.19
CA ILE A 19 -7.14 -7.46 -3.41
C ILE A 19 -5.78 -8.17 -3.46
N HIS A 20 -5.75 -9.48 -3.24
CA HIS A 20 -4.52 -10.27 -3.28
C HIS A 20 -3.81 -10.18 -4.64
N ILE A 21 -4.55 -10.38 -5.74
CA ILE A 21 -3.99 -10.28 -7.10
C ILE A 21 -3.42 -8.88 -7.36
N LYS A 22 -4.09 -7.84 -6.85
CA LYS A 22 -3.66 -6.46 -7.01
C LYS A 22 -2.33 -6.20 -6.27
N ILE A 23 -2.21 -6.67 -5.02
CA ILE A 23 -0.97 -6.56 -4.25
C ILE A 23 0.17 -7.28 -4.96
N SER A 24 -0.04 -8.55 -5.36
CA SER A 24 0.96 -9.33 -6.11
C SER A 24 1.41 -8.60 -7.38
N SER A 25 0.46 -8.05 -8.14
CA SER A 25 0.77 -7.35 -9.40
C SER A 25 1.61 -6.08 -9.18
N MET A 26 1.33 -5.32 -8.12
CA MET A 26 2.11 -4.13 -7.76
C MET A 26 3.51 -4.51 -7.29
N LEU A 27 3.64 -5.53 -6.43
CA LEU A 27 4.94 -6.00 -5.95
C LEU A 27 5.78 -6.59 -7.09
N ASP A 28 5.19 -7.36 -8.00
CA ASP A 28 5.89 -7.91 -9.17
C ASP A 28 6.32 -6.82 -10.15
N PHE A 29 5.53 -5.77 -10.31
CA PHE A 29 5.92 -4.60 -11.11
C PHE A 29 7.13 -3.90 -10.47
N LEU A 30 7.05 -3.59 -9.17
CA LEU A 30 8.12 -2.92 -8.44
C LEU A 30 9.41 -3.74 -8.43
N ASP A 31 9.31 -5.05 -8.23
CA ASP A 31 10.41 -6.01 -8.26
C ASP A 31 11.14 -6.01 -9.61
N LYS A 32 10.39 -5.98 -10.72
CA LYS A 32 10.96 -5.85 -12.08
C LYS A 32 11.62 -4.49 -12.30
N CYS A 33 11.03 -3.42 -11.77
CA CYS A 33 11.56 -2.07 -11.92
C CYS A 33 12.84 -1.86 -11.11
N LEU A 34 12.82 -2.20 -9.82
CA LEU A 34 13.91 -1.93 -8.87
C LEU A 34 15.02 -2.97 -8.93
N GLY A 35 14.70 -4.21 -9.31
CA GLY A 35 15.59 -5.37 -9.16
C GLY A 35 15.65 -5.89 -7.72
N GLN A 36 16.52 -6.86 -7.48
CA GLN A 36 16.74 -7.45 -6.15
C GLN A 36 17.77 -6.64 -5.35
N PRO A 37 17.77 -6.70 -4.01
CA PRO A 37 18.81 -6.04 -3.20
C PRO A 37 20.24 -6.35 -3.66
N ASP A 38 20.53 -7.62 -3.98
CA ASP A 38 21.86 -8.08 -4.41
C ASP A 38 22.07 -8.00 -5.93
N ASN A 39 21.01 -7.69 -6.69
CA ASN A 39 21.08 -7.52 -8.13
C ASN A 39 20.14 -6.38 -8.58
N PRO A 40 20.50 -5.11 -8.29
CA PRO A 40 19.69 -3.96 -8.65
C PRO A 40 19.51 -3.82 -10.16
N ASN A 41 18.36 -3.33 -10.59
CA ASN A 41 18.16 -3.02 -12.01
C ASN A 41 18.95 -1.76 -12.40
N GLN A 42 20.01 -1.94 -13.19
CA GLN A 42 20.87 -0.84 -13.66
C GLN A 42 20.23 -0.01 -14.78
N ASN A 43 19.16 -0.50 -15.41
CA ASN A 43 18.50 0.13 -16.55
C ASN A 43 17.17 0.79 -16.15
N MET A 44 17.06 1.31 -14.92
CA MET A 44 15.88 2.09 -14.53
C MET A 44 15.75 3.33 -15.41
N SER A 45 14.96 3.21 -16.48
CA SER A 45 14.59 4.30 -17.36
C SER A 45 13.69 5.26 -16.60
N GLN A 46 14.07 6.53 -16.44
CA GLN A 46 13.26 7.75 -16.18
C GLN A 46 12.01 7.69 -15.26
N ILE A 47 11.72 6.58 -14.58
CA ILE A 47 10.61 6.43 -13.64
C ILE A 47 11.11 7.04 -12.35
N TYR A 48 10.39 8.06 -11.88
CA TYR A 48 10.79 8.79 -10.69
C TYR A 48 10.58 7.87 -9.48
N VAL A 49 11.55 7.86 -8.55
CA VAL A 49 11.49 7.08 -7.29
C VAL A 49 10.14 7.29 -6.56
N TYR A 50 9.56 8.48 -6.71
CA TYR A 50 8.24 8.88 -6.22
C TYR A 50 7.08 8.03 -6.75
N GLU A 51 7.11 7.66 -8.04
CA GLU A 51 6.07 6.82 -8.65
C GLU A 51 6.14 5.40 -8.08
N MET A 52 7.36 4.86 -7.93
CA MET A 52 7.58 3.54 -7.34
C MET A 52 7.15 3.51 -5.88
N TYR A 53 7.51 4.54 -5.12
CA TYR A 53 7.06 4.67 -3.74
C TYR A 53 5.54 4.79 -3.60
N SER A 54 4.90 5.52 -4.51
CA SER A 54 3.43 5.65 -4.53
C SER A 54 2.75 4.29 -4.76
N ILE A 55 3.27 3.49 -5.71
CA ILE A 55 2.79 2.13 -5.96
C ILE A 55 3.04 1.24 -4.74
N PHE A 56 4.22 1.35 -4.10
CA PHE A 56 4.55 0.59 -2.90
C PHE A 56 3.61 0.92 -1.73
N THR A 57 3.39 2.20 -1.47
CA THR A 57 2.44 2.71 -0.48
C THR A 57 1.03 2.17 -0.75
N HIS A 58 0.62 2.13 -2.02
CA HIS A 58 -0.67 1.55 -2.40
C HIS A 58 -0.73 0.04 -2.12
N ALA A 59 0.35 -0.70 -2.36
CA ALA A 59 0.42 -2.12 -2.00
C ALA A 59 0.24 -2.35 -0.50
N VAL A 60 0.91 -1.54 0.33
CA VAL A 60 0.77 -1.60 1.80
C VAL A 60 -0.69 -1.30 2.22
N GLU A 61 -1.32 -0.28 1.64
CA GLU A 61 -2.72 0.02 1.93
C GLU A 61 -3.70 -1.10 1.53
N GLU A 62 -3.51 -1.70 0.35
CA GLU A 62 -4.37 -2.81 -0.11
C GLU A 62 -4.18 -4.03 0.80
N TYR A 63 -2.98 -4.26 1.32
CA TYR A 63 -2.72 -5.30 2.31
C TYR A 63 -3.47 -5.06 3.61
N GLY A 64 -3.49 -3.82 4.09
CA GLY A 64 -4.32 -3.42 5.22
C GLY A 64 -5.81 -3.73 5.00
N LYS A 65 -6.34 -3.51 3.79
CA LYS A 65 -7.72 -3.94 3.47
C LYS A 65 -7.88 -5.44 3.50
N LEU A 66 -6.90 -6.21 3.00
CA LEU A 66 -6.95 -7.67 3.02
C LEU A 66 -7.00 -8.20 4.46
N LEU A 67 -6.15 -7.70 5.35
CA LEU A 67 -6.15 -8.04 6.77
C LEU A 67 -7.51 -7.73 7.40
N TYR A 68 -8.06 -6.54 7.12
CA TYR A 68 -9.38 -6.17 7.61
C TYR A 68 -10.44 -7.17 7.14
N MET A 69 -10.50 -7.50 5.85
CA MET A 69 -11.47 -8.45 5.31
C MET A 69 -11.34 -9.85 5.91
N LYS A 70 -10.10 -10.30 6.20
CA LYS A 70 -9.84 -11.58 6.86
C LYS A 70 -10.29 -11.59 8.34
N SER A 71 -10.34 -10.43 8.99
CA SER A 71 -10.73 -10.31 10.40
C SER A 71 -12.24 -10.35 10.66
N ILE A 72 -13.07 -10.21 9.61
CA ILE A 72 -14.53 -10.14 9.76
C ILE A 72 -15.09 -11.56 9.94
N ILE A 73 -15.84 -11.76 11.03
CA ILE A 73 -16.49 -13.03 11.34
C ILE A 73 -17.81 -13.11 10.58
N GLN A 74 -18.07 -14.27 9.96
CA GLN A 74 -19.33 -14.56 9.29
C GLN A 74 -20.48 -14.66 10.30
N ASP A 75 -21.62 -14.06 9.99
CA ASP A 75 -22.83 -14.18 10.80
C ASP A 75 -23.52 -15.54 10.62
N THR A 76 -24.59 -15.76 11.39
CA THR A 76 -25.38 -17.00 11.37
C THR A 76 -26.10 -17.25 10.05
N ASP A 77 -26.31 -16.21 9.23
CA ASP A 77 -26.94 -16.29 7.92
C ASP A 77 -25.92 -16.50 6.78
N GLY A 78 -24.63 -16.69 7.13
CA GLY A 78 -23.57 -16.88 6.15
C GLY A 78 -23.12 -15.58 5.47
N LYS A 79 -23.42 -14.41 6.04
CA LYS A 79 -23.07 -13.10 5.50
C LYS A 79 -22.00 -12.41 6.36
N TYR A 80 -21.45 -11.32 5.84
CA TYR A 80 -20.42 -10.53 6.50
C TYR A 80 -20.86 -9.08 6.56
N ASP A 81 -20.69 -8.44 7.72
CA ASP A 81 -20.93 -7.01 7.87
C ASP A 81 -19.61 -6.21 7.75
N VAL A 82 -19.47 -5.50 6.65
CA VAL A 82 -18.23 -4.78 6.29
C VAL A 82 -18.40 -3.29 6.57
N ASN A 83 -17.61 -2.75 7.51
CA ASN A 83 -17.47 -1.31 7.73
C ASN A 83 -16.68 -0.65 6.61
N TYR A 84 -17.39 -0.39 5.52
CA TYR A 84 -16.84 0.12 4.28
C TYR A 84 -16.25 1.54 4.41
N ARG A 85 -16.77 2.39 5.31
CA ARG A 85 -16.21 3.73 5.50
C ARG A 85 -14.91 3.71 6.30
N TYR A 86 -14.91 3.07 7.45
CA TYR A 86 -13.83 3.24 8.43
C TYR A 86 -12.63 2.32 8.21
N LYS A 87 -12.80 1.18 7.53
CA LYS A 87 -11.71 0.20 7.34
C LYS A 87 -11.41 -0.10 5.89
N PHE A 88 -12.26 0.36 4.96
CA PHE A 88 -12.06 0.17 3.53
C PHE A 88 -11.69 1.47 2.78
N ARG A 89 -12.22 2.63 3.22
CA ARG A 89 -11.91 3.95 2.63
C ARG A 89 -10.91 4.77 3.43
N ASP A 90 -10.82 4.55 4.74
CA ASP A 90 -9.89 5.28 5.61
C ASP A 90 -8.44 4.82 5.38
N HIS A 91 -7.65 5.68 4.72
CA HIS A 91 -6.26 5.42 4.35
C HIS A 91 -5.39 5.11 5.56
N THR A 92 -5.39 6.00 6.54
CA THR A 92 -4.62 5.86 7.79
C THR A 92 -4.91 4.54 8.50
N THR A 93 -6.18 4.15 8.60
CA THR A 93 -6.56 2.96 9.33
C THR A 93 -6.17 1.67 8.61
N LYS A 94 -6.31 1.62 7.28
CA LYS A 94 -5.80 0.49 6.48
C LYS A 94 -4.29 0.36 6.65
N PHE A 95 -3.61 1.49 6.54
CA PHE A 95 -2.16 1.52 6.55
C PHE A 95 -1.58 1.12 7.90
N ASN A 96 -2.11 1.64 8.99
CA ASN A 96 -1.69 1.25 10.34
C ASN A 96 -1.96 -0.24 10.62
N LEU A 97 -3.05 -0.79 10.06
CA LEU A 97 -3.33 -2.22 10.16
C LEU A 97 -2.29 -3.05 9.40
N ALA A 98 -1.83 -2.58 8.23
CA ALA A 98 -0.78 -3.23 7.47
C ALA A 98 0.57 -3.17 8.20
N LEU A 99 0.99 -1.99 8.68
CA LEU A 99 2.27 -1.83 9.38
C LEU A 99 2.38 -2.62 10.69
N ALA A 100 1.25 -2.93 11.33
CA ALA A 100 1.24 -3.77 12.53
C ALA A 100 1.53 -5.25 12.24
N ASP A 101 1.40 -5.69 10.99
CA ASP A 101 1.54 -7.10 10.59
C ASP A 101 2.74 -7.34 9.66
N LEU A 102 3.07 -6.36 8.83
CA LEU A 102 4.16 -6.43 7.86
C LEU A 102 5.56 -6.41 8.53
N PRO A 103 6.60 -6.93 7.84
CA PRO A 103 7.99 -6.86 8.30
C PRO A 103 8.42 -5.47 8.76
N GLU A 104 9.21 -5.41 9.85
CA GLU A 104 9.68 -4.16 10.45
C GLU A 104 10.45 -3.27 9.46
N SER A 105 11.13 -3.86 8.48
CA SER A 105 11.86 -3.15 7.43
C SER A 105 10.99 -2.16 6.66
N ILE A 106 9.69 -2.43 6.54
CA ILE A 106 8.73 -1.57 5.83
C ILE A 106 8.42 -0.30 6.62
N SER A 107 8.56 -0.32 7.96
CA SER A 107 8.35 0.87 8.79
C SER A 107 9.43 1.94 8.56
N VAL A 108 10.60 1.56 8.02
CA VAL A 108 11.74 2.45 7.77
C VAL A 108 11.40 3.52 6.73
N VAL A 109 10.56 3.22 5.75
CA VAL A 109 10.10 4.20 4.76
C VAL A 109 8.92 5.06 5.26
N TYR A 110 8.40 4.77 6.46
CA TYR A 110 7.30 5.50 7.09
C TYR A 110 7.65 5.96 8.54
N PRO A 111 8.75 6.70 8.76
CA PRO A 111 9.27 7.00 10.11
C PRO A 111 8.32 7.86 10.97
N GLY A 112 7.28 8.46 10.39
CA GLY A 112 6.19 9.19 11.08
C GLY A 112 4.82 8.52 11.00
N GLY A 113 4.76 7.25 10.58
CA GLY A 113 3.52 6.55 10.20
C GLY A 113 2.83 7.18 8.98
N PHE A 114 1.58 6.79 8.72
CA PHE A 114 0.75 7.39 7.65
C PHE A 114 0.22 8.80 8.00
N THR A 115 0.90 9.54 8.87
CA THR A 115 0.45 10.87 9.28
C THR A 115 1.18 11.93 8.46
N LYS A 116 0.45 12.53 7.51
CA LYS A 116 0.89 13.63 6.62
C LYS A 116 1.85 13.29 5.46
N MET A 117 2.16 12.03 5.14
CA MET A 117 2.62 11.76 3.76
C MET A 117 1.41 11.83 2.86
N ALA A 118 1.19 13.04 2.37
CA ALA A 118 0.10 13.36 1.50
C ALA A 118 0.11 12.38 0.32
N MET A 119 -1.07 12.02 -0.17
CA MET A 119 -1.26 11.52 -1.53
C MET A 119 -0.76 12.51 -2.62
N ASN A 120 -0.02 13.54 -2.21
CA ASN A 120 0.65 14.58 -2.96
C ASN A 120 2.14 14.24 -3.23
N VAL A 121 2.63 13.02 -3.00
CA VAL A 121 3.99 12.63 -3.46
C VAL A 121 4.12 12.72 -4.99
N LEU A 122 2.99 12.89 -5.70
CA LEU A 122 2.92 13.20 -7.13
C LEU A 122 2.53 14.65 -7.44
N ASN A 123 2.35 15.51 -6.44
CA ASN A 123 2.06 16.92 -6.67
C ASN A 123 3.36 17.71 -6.60
N VAL A 124 3.78 18.22 -7.75
CA VAL A 124 4.57 19.44 -7.80
C VAL A 124 3.66 20.54 -7.22
N ASP A 125 4.01 21.06 -6.05
CA ASP A 125 3.31 22.22 -5.49
C ASP A 125 3.90 23.50 -6.08
N LEU A 126 3.24 24.63 -5.83
CA LEU A 126 3.75 25.94 -6.22
C LEU A 126 4.23 26.68 -4.98
N ASP A 127 5.42 27.29 -5.03
CA ASP A 127 5.84 28.24 -4.00
C ASP A 127 4.93 29.49 -4.04
N ASP A 128 5.13 30.40 -3.09
CA ASP A 128 4.42 31.69 -3.04
C ASP A 128 4.64 32.57 -4.29
N ASN A 129 5.57 32.17 -5.19
CA ASN A 129 5.89 32.84 -6.45
C ASN A 129 5.39 32.06 -7.69
N ASN A 130 4.57 31.01 -7.52
CA ASN A 130 4.11 30.11 -8.58
C ASN A 130 5.22 29.31 -9.30
N ASN A 131 6.38 29.11 -8.67
CA ASN A 131 7.38 28.19 -9.18
C ASN A 131 7.09 26.77 -8.69
N PRO A 132 7.31 25.76 -9.53
CA PRO A 132 7.19 24.38 -9.09
C PRO A 132 8.19 24.10 -7.96
N THR A 133 7.68 23.69 -6.81
CA THR A 133 8.49 23.19 -5.69
C THR A 133 8.41 21.68 -5.66
N ASP A 134 9.58 21.04 -5.70
CA ASP A 134 9.68 19.63 -5.38
C ASP A 134 9.46 19.47 -3.87
N ILE A 135 8.56 18.58 -3.49
CA ILE A 135 8.60 18.04 -2.12
C ILE A 135 9.85 17.18 -2.07
N GLU A 136 10.93 17.67 -1.45
CA GLU A 136 12.13 16.88 -1.21
C GLU A 136 11.76 15.69 -0.30
N PHE A 137 11.57 14.53 -0.93
CA PHE A 137 11.33 13.28 -0.24
C PHE A 137 12.53 12.38 -0.49
N ASP A 138 13.46 12.38 0.47
CA ASP A 138 14.70 11.62 0.40
C ASP A 138 14.43 10.14 0.73
N ILE A 139 13.83 9.42 -0.23
CA ILE A 139 13.76 7.97 -0.16
C ILE A 139 15.00 7.41 -0.80
N ASP A 140 15.79 6.72 0.02
CA ASP A 140 16.82 5.83 -0.49
C ASP A 140 16.19 4.70 -1.30
N ILE A 141 16.51 4.65 -2.59
CA ILE A 141 16.02 3.64 -3.53
C ILE A 141 16.41 2.22 -3.12
N ASP A 142 17.52 2.05 -2.41
CA ASP A 142 17.98 0.76 -1.91
C ASP A 142 17.12 0.32 -0.71
N VAL A 143 16.68 1.28 0.12
CA VAL A 143 15.70 1.02 1.19
C VAL A 143 14.36 0.61 0.59
N LEU A 144 13.86 1.35 -0.43
CA LEU A 144 12.62 0.98 -1.12
C LEU A 144 12.72 -0.42 -1.75
N ARG A 145 13.85 -0.73 -2.39
CA ARG A 145 14.10 -2.06 -2.98
C ARG A 145 14.03 -3.17 -1.92
N ARG A 146 14.68 -2.96 -0.77
CA ARG A 146 14.62 -3.92 0.34
C ARG A 146 13.20 -4.09 0.88
N CYS A 147 12.44 -3.00 1.03
CA CYS A 147 11.05 -3.06 1.47
C CYS A 147 10.16 -3.85 0.51
N VAL A 148 10.33 -3.64 -0.81
CA VAL A 148 9.60 -4.39 -1.85
C VAL A 148 9.94 -5.88 -1.77
N PHE A 149 11.22 -6.21 -1.66
CA PHE A 149 11.70 -7.58 -1.53
C PHE A 149 11.12 -8.28 -0.29
N ASP A 150 11.25 -7.65 0.88
CA ASP A 150 10.77 -8.21 2.15
C ASP A 150 9.25 -8.38 2.15
N PHE A 151 8.51 -7.39 1.66
CA PHE A 151 7.06 -7.49 1.54
C PHE A 151 6.66 -8.61 0.59
N LYS A 152 7.30 -8.72 -0.58
CA LYS A 152 7.03 -9.80 -1.53
C LYS A 152 7.27 -11.18 -0.92
N ASN A 153 8.39 -11.37 -0.21
CA ASN A 153 8.68 -12.64 0.45
C ASN A 153 7.75 -12.97 1.61
N TYR A 154 7.28 -11.96 2.34
CA TYR A 154 6.30 -12.13 3.41
C TYR A 154 4.90 -12.46 2.87
N PHE A 155 4.55 -11.93 1.69
CA PHE A 155 3.21 -12.03 1.13
C PHE A 155 2.95 -13.31 0.33
N ILE A 156 4.00 -13.98 -0.17
CA ILE A 156 3.94 -15.22 -0.96
C ILE A 156 3.64 -16.44 -0.08
#